data_AF-A0A2D5TT96-F1
#
_entry.id   AF-A0A2D5TT96-F1
#
_cell.length_a   1.000
_cell.length_b   1.000
_cell.length_c   1.000
_cell.angle_alpha   90.00
_cell.angle_beta   90.00
_cell.angle_gamma   90.00
#
_symmetry.space_group_name_H-M   'P 1'
#
loop_
_entity.id
_entity.type
_entity.pdbx_description
1 polymer ?
#
loop_
_entity_poly.entity_id
_entity_poly.type
_entity_poly.pdbx_seq_one_letter_code
_entity_poly.pdbx_strand_id
1 'polypeptide(L)' 'MSANAYRARLLKQLEETDAAISRIMTAGQSASFSGSGGNQQVTQANLKDLQIERERLERLLYGRGIRIRSAISS' A
#
# COMPACT_ATOMS: atom_id res chain seq x y z
N MET A 1 20.76 -3.31 -9.86
CA MET A 1 20.10 -2.78 -8.64
C MET A 1 20.41 -3.74 -7.50
N SER A 2 20.90 -3.26 -6.36
CA SER A 2 21.18 -4.16 -5.22
C SER A 2 19.87 -4.66 -4.60
N ALA A 3 19.88 -5.86 -4.01
CA ALA A 3 18.71 -6.42 -3.32
C ALA A 3 18.15 -5.47 -2.24
N ASN A 4 19.03 -4.70 -1.57
CA ASN A 4 18.65 -3.68 -0.60
C ASN A 4 17.89 -2.50 -1.22
N ALA A 5 18.33 -2.01 -2.39
CA ALA A 5 17.64 -0.92 -3.08
C ALA A 5 16.25 -1.35 -3.57
N TYR A 6 16.08 -2.61 -3.94
CA TYR A 6 14.78 -3.18 -4.31
C TYR A 6 13.84 -3.26 -3.10
N ARG A 7 14.32 -3.82 -1.97
CA ARG A 7 13.54 -3.90 -0.72
C ARG A 7 13.11 -2.52 -0.21
N ALA A 8 14.00 -1.54 -0.23
CA ALA A 8 13.69 -0.16 0.18
C ALA A 8 12.58 0.47 -0.68
N ARG A 9 12.58 0.22 -1.98
CA ARG A 9 11.51 0.69 -2.88
C ARG A 9 10.16 0.05 -2.54
N LEU A 10 10.14 -1.26 -2.30
CA LEU A 10 8.91 -1.96 -1.93
C LEU A 10 8.34 -1.47 -0.58
N LEU A 11 9.20 -1.22 0.42
CA LEU A 11 8.78 -0.66 1.71
C LEU A 11 8.15 0.72 1.54
N LYS A 12 8.79 1.58 0.74
CA LYS A 12 8.25 2.92 0.45
C LYS A 12 6.90 2.84 -0.25
N GLN A 13 6.76 1.96 -1.25
CA GLN A 13 5.47 1.75 -1.93
C GLN A 13 4.38 1.24 -0.98
N LEU A 14 4.74 0.36 -0.04
CA LEU A 14 3.79 -0.13 0.96
C LEU A 14 3.30 0.99 1.88
N GLU A 15 4.22 1.83 2.37
CA GLU A 15 3.90 2.99 3.21
C GLU A 15 3.00 3.99 2.48
N GLU A 16 3.29 4.29 1.21
CA GLU A 16 2.45 5.16 0.38
C GLU A 16 1.05 4.57 0.13
N THR A 17 0.95 3.25 -0.04
CA THR A 17 -0.32 2.54 -0.20
C THR A 17 -1.16 2.60 1.09
N ASP A 18 -0.53 2.32 2.24
CA ASP A 18 -1.19 2.39 3.55
C ASP A 18 -1.68 3.81 3.86
N ALA A 19 -0.87 4.84 3.55
CA ALA A 19 -1.26 6.23 3.71
C ALA A 19 -2.45 6.61 2.81
N ALA A 20 -2.48 6.14 1.57
CA ALA A 20 -3.60 6.38 0.65
C ALA A 20 -4.90 5.72 1.15
N ILE A 21 -4.83 4.44 1.57
CA ILE A 21 -5.97 3.72 2.16
C ILE A 21 -6.47 4.45 3.40
N SER A 22 -5.58 4.81 4.32
CA SER A 22 -5.92 5.52 5.54
C SER A 22 -6.63 6.83 5.24
N ARG A 23 -6.07 7.68 4.36
CA ARG A 23 -6.68 8.96 3.98
C ARG A 23 -8.06 8.79 3.38
N ILE A 24 -8.24 7.83 2.48
CA ILE A 24 -9.55 7.57 1.87
C ILE A 24 -10.55 7.09 2.93
N MET A 25 -10.14 6.20 3.84
CA MET A 25 -11.01 5.68 4.89
C MET A 25 -11.36 6.72 5.96
N THR A 26 -10.43 7.59 6.35
CA THR A 26 -10.64 8.56 7.44
C THR A 26 -11.27 9.86 6.97
N ALA A 27 -10.89 10.35 5.80
CA ALA A 27 -11.34 11.65 5.31
C ALA A 27 -12.46 11.54 4.27
N GLY A 28 -12.74 10.34 3.72
CA GLY A 28 -13.64 10.19 2.57
C GLY A 28 -13.14 10.92 1.32
N GLN A 29 -11.89 11.38 1.33
CA GLN A 29 -11.29 12.24 0.31
C GLN A 29 -10.38 11.45 -0.62
N SER A 30 -10.19 11.99 -1.82
CA SER A 30 -9.22 11.49 -2.77
C SER A 30 -7.78 11.65 -2.25
N ALA A 31 -6.92 10.66 -2.46
CA ALA A 31 -5.50 10.72 -2.12
C ALA A 31 -4.63 10.62 -3.37
N SER A 32 -3.47 11.29 -3.37
CA SER A 32 -2.45 11.03 -4.39
C SER A 32 -1.70 9.75 -4.05
N PHE A 33 -1.65 8.82 -5.00
CA PHE A 33 -0.98 7.53 -4.88
C PHE A 33 0.08 7.39 -5.99
N SER A 34 1.32 7.16 -5.59
CA SER A 34 2.48 6.99 -6.47
C SER A 34 2.82 5.50 -6.62
N GLY A 35 1.95 4.76 -7.31
CA GLY A 35 2.13 3.33 -7.57
C GLY A 35 3.07 3.03 -8.74
N SER A 36 3.13 1.75 -9.15
CA SER A 36 3.91 1.31 -10.31
C SER A 36 3.53 1.97 -11.64
N GLY A 37 2.36 2.61 -11.74
CA GLY A 37 1.88 3.34 -12.91
C GLY A 37 2.11 4.86 -12.89
N GLY A 38 2.76 5.41 -11.86
CA GLY A 38 2.94 6.85 -11.66
C GLY A 38 1.97 7.46 -10.65
N ASN A 39 1.94 8.79 -10.58
CA ASN A 39 1.07 9.53 -9.65
C ASN A 39 -0.37 9.52 -10.15
N GLN A 40 -1.25 8.87 -9.41
CA GLN A 40 -2.68 8.79 -9.70
C GLN A 40 -3.49 9.32 -8.51
N GLN A 41 -4.64 9.91 -8.79
CA GLN A 41 -5.59 10.30 -7.76
C GLN A 41 -6.51 9.11 -7.50
N VAL A 42 -6.50 8.60 -6.27
CA VAL A 42 -7.29 7.44 -5.85
C VAL A 42 -8.41 7.89 -4.92
N THR A 43 -9.57 7.26 -5.04
CA THR A 43 -10.79 7.58 -4.27
C THR A 43 -11.31 6.33 -3.57
N GLN A 44 -12.46 6.44 -2.91
CA GLN A 44 -13.14 5.30 -2.28
C GLN A 44 -13.39 4.13 -3.25
N ALA A 45 -13.65 4.41 -4.53
CA ALA A 45 -13.82 3.39 -5.56
C ALA A 45 -12.54 2.55 -5.77
N ASN A 46 -11.37 3.09 -5.45
CA ASN A 46 -10.08 2.43 -5.63
C ASN A 46 -9.59 1.70 -4.37
N LEU A 47 -10.33 1.73 -3.25
CA LEU A 47 -9.92 1.09 -2.00
C LEU A 47 -9.61 -0.39 -2.17
N LYS A 48 -10.45 -1.10 -2.94
CA LYS A 48 -10.26 -2.53 -3.21
C LYS A 48 -8.94 -2.79 -3.94
N ASP A 49 -8.63 -1.96 -4.94
CA ASP A 49 -7.40 -2.09 -5.72
C ASP A 49 -6.16 -1.75 -4.88
N LEU A 50 -6.25 -0.73 -4.02
CA LEU A 50 -5.19 -0.37 -3.09
C LEU A 50 -4.92 -1.49 -2.06
N GLN A 51 -5.97 -2.14 -1.55
CA GLN A 51 -5.82 -3.29 -0.65
C GLN A 51 -5.13 -4.48 -1.34
N ILE A 52 -5.48 -4.76 -2.60
CA ILE A 52 -4.82 -5.80 -3.39
C ILE A 52 -3.34 -5.47 -3.61
N GLU A 53 -3.02 -4.21 -3.92
CA GLU A 53 -1.63 -3.78 -4.11
C GLU A 53 -0.83 -3.85 -2.80
N ARG A 54 -1.43 -3.43 -1.68
CA ARG A 54 -0.85 -3.58 -0.33
C ARG A 54 -0.48 -5.04 -0.05
N GLU A 55 -1.41 -5.97 -0.27
CA GLU A 55 -1.14 -7.41 -0.06
C GLU A 55 -0.05 -7.94 -1.00
N ARG A 56 -0.01 -7.47 -2.25
CA ARG A 56 1.04 -7.85 -3.19
C ARG A 56 2.41 -7.36 -2.70
N LEU A 57 2.51 -6.12 -2.24
CA LEU A 57 3.74 -5.53 -1.71
C LEU A 57 4.20 -6.26 -0.44
N GLU A 58 3.31 -6.59 0.48
CA GLU A 58 3.61 -7.40 1.65
C GLU A 58 4.15 -8.78 1.26
N ARG A 59 3.55 -9.44 0.26
CA ARG A 59 4.04 -10.73 -0.25
C ARG A 59 5.43 -10.62 -0.86
N LEU A 60 5.74 -9.53 -1.58
CA LEU A 60 7.07 -9.30 -2.16
C LEU A 60 8.13 -9.00 -1.10
N LEU A 61 7.75 -8.33 -0.01
CA LEU A 61 8.66 -7.95 1.09
C LEU A 61 8.95 -9.07 2.08
N TYR A 62 7.92 -9.87 2.39
CA TYR A 62 7.91 -10.79 3.53
C TYR A 62 7.69 -12.25 3.12
N GLY A 63 7.37 -12.51 1.86
CA GLY A 63 7.00 -13.84 1.39
C GLY A 63 5.57 -14.24 1.81
N ARG A 64 5.08 -15.32 1.20
CA ARG A 64 3.74 -15.87 1.42
C ARG A 64 3.65 -16.43 2.85
N GLY A 65 3.20 -15.63 3.83
CA GLY A 65 2.93 -16.17 5.17
C GLY A 65 2.92 -15.19 6.35
N ILE A 66 3.49 -13.99 6.23
CA ILE A 66 3.39 -13.03 7.34
C ILE A 66 2.03 -12.34 7.26
N ARG A 67 1.04 -12.95 7.91
CA ARG A 67 -0.18 -12.26 8.35
C ARG A 67 0.27 -11.16 9.31
N ILE A 68 0.66 -9.99 8.81
CA ILE A 68 0.64 -8.78 9.63
C ILE A 68 -0.85 -8.50 9.81
N ARG A 69 -1.40 -9.17 10.83
CA ARG A 69 -2.73 -8.94 11.33
C ARG A 69 -2.66 -7.55 11.92
N SER A 70 -2.85 -6.52 11.09
CA SER A 70 -3.12 -5.17 11.56
C SER A 70 -4.45 -5.26 12.28
N ALA A 71 -4.37 -5.55 13.57
CA ALA A 71 -5.45 -5.49 14.52
C ALA A 71 -5.86 -4.02 14.61
N ILE A 72 -6.68 -3.58 13.66
CA ILE A 72 -7.50 -2.39 13.82
C ILE A 72 -8.80 -2.89 14.46
N SER A 73 -8.75 -3.14 15.76
CA SER A 73 -9.92 -3.27 16.65
C SER A 73 -9.47 -3.36 18.10
N SER A 74 -9.40 -2.21 18.76
CA SER A 74 -9.69 -2.02 20.18
C SER A 74 -10.10 -0.57 20.40
#